data_AF-A0A8S2W8I3-F1
#
_entry.id   AF-A0A8S2W8I3-F1
#
_cell.length_a   1.000
_cell.length_b   1.000
_cell.length_c   1.000
_cell.angle_alpha   90.00
_cell.angle_beta   90.00
_cell.angle_gamma   90.00
#
_symmetry.space_group_name_H-M   'P 1'
#
loop_
_entity.id
_entity.type
_entity.pdbx_description
1 polymer ?
#
loop_
_entity_poly.entity_id
_entity_poly.type
_entity_poly.pdbx_seq_one_letter_code
_entity_poly.pdbx_strand_id
1 'polypeptide(L)'
;MRTLFRAGDSQLLRNISNWLTGAAGDWYLQLSQGHHLPDTWHEFKKLFLSRFRSPERIEALKIERSRCVQKENETAADFYQRYLGLNLEIN
;
A
#
# COMPACT_ATOMS: atom_id res chain seq x y z
N MET A 1 -18.55 -17.83 6.19
CA MET A 1 -18.20 -16.63 6.99
C MET A 1 -16.91 -16.98 7.75
N ARG A 2 -15.74 -16.56 7.24
CA ARG A 2 -14.44 -16.90 7.84
C ARG A 2 -14.13 -15.87 8.94
N THR A 3 -14.22 -16.29 10.18
CA THR A 3 -13.77 -15.53 11.35
C THR A 3 -12.27 -15.31 11.26
N LEU A 4 -11.86 -14.06 11.03
CA LEU A 4 -10.46 -13.65 11.13
C LEU A 4 -10.06 -13.74 12.60
N PHE A 5 -9.23 -14.74 12.90
CA PHE A 5 -8.64 -14.96 14.21
C PHE A 5 -7.97 -13.67 14.72
N ARG A 6 -8.25 -13.29 15.97
CA ARG A 6 -7.36 -12.41 16.76
C ARG A 6 -6.04 -13.16 16.96
N ALA A 7 -5.19 -13.18 15.95
CA ALA A 7 -3.77 -13.49 16.13
C ALA A 7 -3.18 -12.36 17.00
N GLY A 8 -2.41 -12.71 18.03
CA GLY A 8 -1.64 -11.71 18.75
C GLY A 8 -0.64 -11.03 17.80
N ASP A 9 -0.27 -9.78 18.08
CA ASP A 9 0.61 -8.98 17.22
C ASP A 9 1.89 -9.73 16.80
N SER A 10 2.46 -10.55 17.68
CA SER A 10 3.62 -11.39 17.39
C SER A 10 3.35 -12.48 16.34
N GLN A 11 2.14 -13.04 16.29
CA GLN A 11 1.75 -14.04 15.31
C GLN A 11 1.40 -13.42 13.96
N LEU A 12 0.95 -12.17 13.93
CA LEU A 12 0.81 -11.41 12.69
C LEU A 12 2.18 -11.13 12.06
N LEU A 13 3.13 -10.64 12.85
CA LEU A 13 4.50 -10.36 12.38
C LEU A 13 5.20 -11.62 11.86
N ARG A 14 5.08 -12.75 12.57
CA ARG A 14 5.72 -14.01 12.14
C ARG A 14 5.21 -14.53 10.80
N ASN A 15 3.97 -14.25 10.45
CA ASN A 15 3.33 -14.77 9.23
C ASN A 15 3.33 -13.77 8.09
N ILE A 16 3.79 -12.54 8.32
CA ILE A 16 3.55 -11.44 7.40
C ILE A 16 4.23 -11.62 6.04
N SER A 17 5.40 -12.28 6.02
CA SER A 17 6.12 -12.61 4.79
C SER A 17 5.29 -13.47 3.84
N ASN A 18 4.32 -14.24 4.35
CA ASN A 18 3.46 -15.08 3.53
C ASN A 18 2.34 -14.28 2.83
N TRP A 19 2.11 -13.04 3.25
CA TRP A 19 1.04 -12.18 2.71
C TRP A 19 1.58 -11.04 1.85
N LEU A 20 2.86 -10.72 1.95
CA LEU A 20 3.51 -9.69 1.15
C LEU A 20 3.95 -10.27 -0.19
N THR A 21 3.51 -9.65 -1.28
CA THR A 21 3.83 -10.07 -2.65
C THR A 21 4.43 -8.92 -3.45
N GLY A 22 5.23 -9.23 -4.47
CA GLY A 22 5.86 -8.23 -5.33
C GLY A 22 6.72 -7.26 -4.51
N ALA A 23 6.63 -5.95 -4.83
CA ALA A 23 7.45 -4.91 -4.21
C ALA A 23 7.35 -4.85 -2.68
N ALA A 24 6.20 -5.23 -2.11
CA ALA A 24 6.03 -5.30 -0.65
C ALA A 24 6.83 -6.46 -0.03
N GLY A 25 6.90 -7.60 -0.72
CA GLY A 25 7.70 -8.76 -0.31
C GLY A 25 9.20 -8.47 -0.43
N ASP A 26 9.62 -7.89 -1.55
CA ASP A 26 11.02 -7.52 -1.78
C ASP A 26 11.53 -6.53 -0.73
N TRP A 27 10.72 -5.52 -0.43
CA TRP A 27 11.02 -4.55 0.62
C TRP A 27 11.14 -5.22 2.00
N TYR A 28 10.23 -6.13 2.35
CA TYR A 28 10.29 -6.82 3.64
C TYR A 28 11.51 -7.75 3.75
N LEU A 29 11.90 -8.40 2.65
CA LEU A 29 13.12 -9.19 2.59
C LEU A 29 14.36 -8.32 2.86
N GLN A 30 14.46 -7.15 2.21
CA GLN A 30 15.55 -6.20 2.45
C GLN A 30 15.57 -5.70 3.90
N LEU A 31 14.40 -5.42 4.48
CA LEU A 31 14.26 -5.02 5.89
C LEU A 31 14.83 -6.09 6.83
N SER A 32 14.55 -7.37 6.54
CA SER A 32 15.04 -8.51 7.32
C SER A 32 16.56 -8.69 7.26
N GLN A 33 17.18 -8.41 6.11
CA GLN A 33 18.63 -8.50 5.91
C GLN A 33 19.39 -7.39 6.64
N GLY A 34 18.75 -6.23 6.83
CA GLY A 34 19.31 -5.10 7.58
C GLY A 34 19.20 -5.23 9.10
N HIS A 35 18.73 -6.36 9.63
CA HIS A 35 18.49 -6.61 11.06
C HIS A 35 17.53 -5.61 11.74
N HIS A 36 16.67 -4.93 10.98
CA HIS A 36 15.72 -3.97 11.51
C HIS A 36 14.28 -4.42 11.26
N LEU A 37 13.94 -5.62 11.75
CA LEU A 37 12.57 -6.09 11.73
C LEU A 37 11.76 -5.40 12.84
N PRO A 38 10.51 -4.99 12.56
CA PRO A 38 9.66 -4.39 13.56
C PRO A 38 9.25 -5.42 14.62
N ASP A 39 9.35 -5.04 15.89
CA ASP A 39 9.03 -5.91 17.03
C ASP A 39 7.53 -5.91 17.35
N THR A 40 6.82 -4.89 16.87
CA THR A 40 5.37 -4.74 17.08
C THR A 40 4.61 -4.56 15.77
N TRP A 41 3.36 -5.02 15.75
CA TRP A 41 2.48 -4.82 14.61
C TRP A 41 2.25 -3.33 14.31
N HIS A 42 2.24 -2.49 15.35
CA HIS A 42 2.13 -1.05 15.22
C HIS A 42 3.32 -0.43 14.46
N GLU A 43 4.54 -0.83 14.83
CA GLU A 43 5.77 -0.39 14.18
C GLU A 43 5.81 -0.86 12.72
N PHE A 44 5.45 -2.12 12.46
CA PHE A 44 5.34 -2.64 11.10
C PHE A 44 4.40 -1.78 10.25
N LYS A 45 3.19 -1.48 10.76
CA LYS A 45 2.23 -0.63 10.01
C LYS A 45 2.82 0.73 9.71
N LYS A 46 3.51 1.35 10.68
CA LYS A 46 4.11 2.67 10.50
C LYS A 46 5.16 2.65 9.40
N LEU A 47 6.05 1.66 9.39
CA LEU A 47 7.08 1.47 8.36
C LEU A 47 6.47 1.14 6.99
N PHE A 48 5.46 0.27 6.96
CA PHE A 48 4.78 -0.11 5.74
C PHE A 48 4.06 1.09 5.11
N LEU A 49 3.31 1.86 5.90
CA LEU A 49 2.62 3.05 5.42
C LEU A 49 3.60 4.15 5.01
N SER A 50 4.70 4.37 5.75
CA SER A 50 5.69 5.37 5.31
C SER A 50 6.34 4.98 3.98
N ARG A 51 6.56 3.68 3.73
CA ARG A 51 7.15 3.20 2.48
C ARG A 51 6.21 3.26 1.29
N PHE A 52 4.95 2.84 1.47
CA PHE A 52 4.01 2.61 0.37
C PHE A 52 2.86 3.63 0.29
N ARG A 53 2.58 4.36 1.38
CA ARG A 53 1.51 5.36 1.48
C ARG A 53 1.98 6.61 2.22
N SER A 54 3.16 7.13 1.83
CA SER A 54 3.70 8.34 2.46
C SER A 54 2.75 9.53 2.23
N PRO A 55 2.66 10.48 3.19
CA PRO A 55 1.85 11.69 3.01
C PRO A 55 2.16 12.43 1.71
N GLU A 56 3.44 12.50 1.33
CA GLU A 56 3.90 13.15 0.10
C GLU A 56 3.36 12.44 -1.15
N ARG A 57 3.35 11.09 -1.16
CA ARG A 57 2.76 10.32 -2.26
C ARG A 57 1.25 10.52 -2.34
N ILE A 58 0.56 10.56 -1.21
CA ILE A 58 -0.88 10.82 -1.16
C ILE A 58 -1.20 12.23 -1.67
N GLU A 59 -0.43 13.25 -1.29
CA GLU A 59 -0.59 14.61 -1.81
C GLU A 59 -0.30 14.68 -3.32
N ALA A 60 0.75 13.99 -3.80
CA ALA A 60 1.02 13.90 -5.23
C ALA A 60 -0.16 13.27 -6.01
N LEU A 61 -0.75 12.19 -5.48
CA LEU A 61 -1.94 11.55 -6.05
C LEU A 61 -3.16 12.49 -6.05
N LYS A 62 -3.36 13.28 -4.99
CA LYS A 62 -4.43 14.29 -4.95
C LYS A 62 -4.26 15.37 -6.02
N ILE A 63 -3.03 15.81 -6.27
CA ILE A 63 -2.70 16.76 -7.35
C ILE A 63 -2.91 16.12 -8.72
N GLU A 64 -2.48 14.87 -8.90
CA GLU A 64 -2.69 14.12 -10.15
C GLU A 64 -4.19 13.97 -10.45
N ARG A 65 -4.98 13.60 -9.43
CA ARG A 65 -6.44 13.52 -9.53
C ARG A 65 -7.06 14.87 -9.87
N SER A 66 -6.63 15.97 -9.26
CA SER A 66 -7.21 17.30 -9.54
C SER A 66 -6.92 17.78 -10.97
N ARG A 67 -5.86 17.25 -11.60
CA ARG A 67 -5.48 17.50 -12.99
C ARG A 67 -5.97 16.42 -13.95
N CYS A 68 -6.69 15.42 -13.46
CA CYS A 68 -7.13 14.29 -14.26
C CYS A 68 -8.27 14.69 -15.19
N VAL A 69 -7.92 15.00 -16.43
CA VAL A 69 -8.85 15.24 -17.54
C VAL A 69 -8.80 14.09 -18.53
N GLN A 70 -9.87 13.93 -19.32
CA GLN A 70 -9.89 12.98 -20.43
C GLN A 70 -8.89 13.42 -21.49
N LYS A 71 -8.05 12.51 -21.94
CA LYS A 71 -7.02 12.77 -22.96
C LYS A 71 -7.63 12.70 -24.36
N GLU A 72 -6.95 13.33 -25.33
CA GLU A 72 -7.30 13.18 -26.74
C GLU A 72 -7.22 11.70 -27.16
N ASN A 73 -8.27 11.20 -27.81
CA ASN A 73 -8.45 9.78 -28.19
C ASN A 73 -8.63 8.78 -27.03
N GLU A 74 -8.77 9.22 -25.77
CA GLU A 74 -9.14 8.35 -24.65
C GLU A 74 -10.65 8.11 -24.64
N THR A 75 -11.10 6.88 -24.42
CA THR A 75 -12.54 6.61 -24.26
C THR A 75 -13.01 7.11 -22.89
N ALA A 76 -14.30 7.41 -22.75
CA ALA A 76 -14.87 7.78 -21.46
C ALA A 76 -14.70 6.68 -20.40
N ALA A 77 -14.72 5.41 -20.83
CA ALA A 77 -14.50 4.26 -19.96
C ALA A 77 -13.06 4.22 -19.43
N ASP A 78 -12.06 4.40 -20.29
CA ASP A 78 -10.64 4.41 -19.90
C ASP A 78 -10.32 5.59 -18.97
N PHE A 79 -10.87 6.77 -19.28
CA PHE A 79 -10.79 7.93 -18.40
C PHE A 79 -11.36 7.61 -17.01
N TYR A 80 -12.56 7.03 -16.95
CA TYR A 80 -13.22 6.68 -15.69
C TYR A 80 -12.42 5.65 -14.90
N GLN A 81 -11.87 4.62 -15.54
CA GLN A 81 -11.03 3.61 -14.89
C GLN A 81 -9.76 4.24 -14.27
N ARG A 82 -9.10 5.14 -15.01
CA ARG A 82 -7.94 5.86 -14.52
C ARG A 82 -8.28 6.77 -13.34
N TYR A 83 -9.39 7.51 -13.43
CA TYR A 83 -9.86 8.36 -12.34
C TYR A 83 -10.24 7.54 -11.10
N LEU A 84 -10.87 6.37 -11.28
CA LEU A 84 -11.22 5.46 -10.20
C LEU A 84 -9.96 4.90 -9.52
N GLY A 85 -8.95 4.48 -10.31
CA GLY A 85 -7.66 4.03 -9.79
C GLY A 85 -7.00 5.06 -8.88
N LEU A 86 -6.94 6.32 -9.33
CA LEU A 86 -6.40 7.42 -8.51
C LEU A 86 -7.17 7.61 -7.19
N ASN A 87 -8.50 7.46 -7.18
CA ASN A 87 -9.29 7.57 -5.95
C ASN A 87 -9.09 6.39 -5.00
N LEU A 88 -8.90 5.17 -5.53
CA LEU A 88 -8.59 3.99 -4.72
C LEU A 88 -7.20 4.07 -4.08
N GLU A 89 -6.22 4.68 -4.77
CA GLU A 89 -4.88 4.88 -4.20
C GLU A 89 -4.81 6.00 -3.15
N ILE A 90 -5.77 6.93 -3.15
CA ILE A 90 -5.86 8.01 -2.15
C ILE A 90 -6.53 7.53 -0.85
N ASN A 91 -7.56 6.68 -0.94
CA ASN A 91 -8.38 6.22 0.20
C ASN A 91 -7.83 4.94 0.85
#